data_AF-A0A6B3E9H6-F1
#
_entry.id   AF-A0A6B3E9H6-F1
#
_cell.length_a   1.000
_cell.length_b   1.000
_cell.length_c   1.000
_cell.angle_alpha   90.00
_cell.angle_beta   90.00
_cell.angle_gamma   90.00
#
_symmetry.space_group_name_H-M   'P 1'
#
loop_
_entity.id
_entity.type
_entity.pdbx_description
1 polymer ?
#
loop_
_entity_poly.entity_id
_entity_poly.type
_entity_poly.pdbx_seq_one_letter_code
_entity_poly.pdbx_strand_id
1 'polypeptide(L)'
;MGLRTWITDWPVYRQLTGTDPLGRGHAARSPVSERLRPRTASADRVVGSVCPYCAVGCGQQVYVKDDKVVQIEGDPESPVSRGRLCPKGSASLQLTTGSARRHEVLYRRPYGTDWEP
;
A
#
# COMPACT_ATOMS: atom_id res chain seq x y z
N MET A 1 -15.23 5.75 31.22
CA MET A 1 -13.96 5.00 31.29
C MET A 1 -13.52 4.95 32.75
N GLY A 2 -13.40 3.78 33.35
CA GLY A 2 -13.14 3.66 34.79
C GLY A 2 -11.67 3.92 35.14
N LEU A 3 -11.40 4.42 36.35
CA LEU A 3 -10.06 4.75 36.86
C LEU A 3 -9.06 3.58 36.70
N ARG A 4 -9.52 2.33 36.90
CA ARG A 4 -8.71 1.12 36.71
C ARG A 4 -8.20 0.96 35.28
N THR A 5 -9.11 1.04 34.30
CA THR A 5 -8.78 0.98 32.86
C THR A 5 -7.78 2.06 32.47
N TRP A 6 -7.95 3.28 32.98
CA TRP A 6 -7.03 4.38 32.68
C TRP A 6 -5.62 4.11 33.20
N ILE A 7 -5.47 3.54 34.41
CA ILE A 7 -4.16 3.17 34.97
C ILE A 7 -3.54 2.00 34.19
N THR A 8 -4.30 0.94 33.89
CA THR A 8 -3.79 -0.22 33.16
C THR A 8 -3.46 0.10 31.70
N ASP A 9 -4.07 1.15 31.15
CA ASP A 9 -3.77 1.64 29.81
C ASP A 9 -2.57 2.59 29.75
N TRP A 10 -2.05 3.01 30.90
CA TRP A 10 -0.94 3.94 30.96
C TRP A 10 0.37 3.25 30.54
N PRO A 11 1.11 3.77 29.54
CA PRO A 11 2.32 3.12 29.02
C PRO A 11 3.40 2.90 30.08
N VAL A 12 3.56 3.84 31.03
CA VAL A 12 4.55 3.72 32.11
C VAL A 12 4.19 2.56 33.05
N TYR A 13 2.91 2.44 33.43
CA TYR A 13 2.44 1.33 34.25
C TYR A 13 2.70 -0.01 33.54
N ARG A 14 2.35 -0.11 32.25
CA ARG A 14 2.58 -1.31 31.43
C ARG A 14 4.06 -1.69 31.29
N GLN A 15 4.98 -0.71 31.25
CA GLN A 15 6.43 -0.96 31.21
C GLN A 15 6.94 -1.50 32.55
N LEU A 16 6.46 -0.95 33.67
CA LEU A 16 6.87 -1.35 35.01
C LEU A 16 6.30 -2.70 35.44
N THR A 17 5.07 -3.04 35.03
CA THR A 17 4.38 -4.27 35.46
C THR A 17 4.32 -5.36 34.39
N GLY A 18 4.73 -5.07 33.15
CA GLY A 18 4.62 -5.97 32.01
C GLY A 18 5.94 -6.54 31.53
N THR A 19 5.91 -7.22 30.38
CA THR A 19 7.08 -7.88 29.76
C THR A 19 7.88 -6.97 28.82
N ASP A 20 7.58 -5.68 28.77
CA ASP A 20 8.18 -4.70 27.86
C ASP A 20 8.78 -3.52 28.63
N PRO A 21 9.85 -3.74 29.43
CA PRO A 21 10.45 -2.70 30.26
C PRO A 21 11.15 -1.60 29.43
N LEU A 22 11.45 -1.87 28.17
CA LEU A 22 12.06 -0.90 27.25
C LEU A 22 11.02 -0.06 26.51
N GLY A 23 9.72 -0.39 26.63
CA GLY A 23 8.63 0.31 25.95
C GLY A 23 8.72 0.26 24.43
N ARG A 24 9.31 -0.81 23.85
CA ARG A 24 9.51 -0.95 22.39
C ARG A 24 8.54 -1.94 21.75
N GLY A 25 7.70 -2.58 22.55
CA GLY A 25 6.77 -3.60 22.13
C GLY A 25 5.35 -3.26 22.57
N HIS A 26 4.74 -4.15 23.36
CA HIS A 26 3.33 -4.08 23.72
C HIS A 26 2.99 -2.85 24.58
N ALA A 27 3.89 -2.38 25.44
CA ALA A 27 3.58 -1.31 26.37
C ALA A 27 3.39 0.05 25.67
N ALA A 28 4.01 0.23 24.49
CA ALA A 28 3.84 1.42 23.65
C ALA A 28 2.72 1.32 22.61
N ARG A 29 2.01 0.17 22.53
CA ARG A 29 0.91 0.01 21.57
C ARG A 29 -0.34 0.73 22.05
N SER A 30 -0.99 1.41 21.10
CA SER A 30 -2.33 1.95 21.27
C SER A 30 -3.37 1.00 20.67
N PRO A 31 -4.65 1.08 21.08
CA PRO A 31 -5.73 0.33 20.44
C PRO A 31 -5.81 0.58 18.93
N VAL A 32 -5.40 1.76 18.46
CA VAL A 32 -5.33 2.07 17.03
C VAL A 32 -4.23 1.25 16.37
N SER A 33 -3.00 1.31 16.91
CA SER A 33 -1.84 0.59 16.37
C SER A 33 -2.06 -0.93 16.34
N GLU A 34 -2.75 -1.49 17.33
CA GLU A 34 -3.08 -2.92 17.40
C GLU A 34 -4.06 -3.37 16.32
N ARG A 35 -4.95 -2.47 15.88
CA ARG A 35 -5.94 -2.75 14.84
C ARG A 35 -5.41 -2.49 13.43
N LEU A 36 -4.26 -1.82 13.27
CA LEU A 36 -3.65 -1.65 11.97
C LEU A 36 -3.33 -3.02 11.35
N ARG A 37 -3.63 -3.14 10.07
CA ARG A 37 -3.29 -4.31 9.25
C ARG A 37 -2.56 -3.83 8.00
N PRO A 38 -1.68 -4.66 7.41
CA PRO A 38 -1.07 -4.33 6.13
C PRO A 38 -2.12 -4.00 5.08
N ARG A 39 -1.84 -3.03 4.19
CA ARG A 39 -2.72 -2.67 3.07
C ARG A 39 -3.01 -3.84 2.13
N THR A 40 -2.13 -4.83 2.14
CA THR A 40 -2.19 -6.06 1.36
C THR A 40 -3.05 -7.15 2.00
N ALA A 41 -3.44 -7.02 3.27
CA ALA A 41 -4.10 -8.09 4.04
C ALA A 41 -5.51 -8.44 3.53
N SER A 42 -6.13 -7.57 2.73
CA SER A 42 -7.48 -7.77 2.19
C SER A 42 -7.50 -8.44 0.81
N ALA A 43 -6.35 -8.68 0.19
CA ALA A 43 -6.25 -9.26 -1.14
C ALA A 43 -6.64 -10.74 -1.16
N ASP A 44 -7.36 -11.18 -2.19
CA ASP A 44 -7.72 -12.58 -2.41
C ASP A 44 -6.64 -13.33 -3.21
N ARG A 45 -5.84 -12.62 -4.01
CA ARG A 45 -4.71 -13.17 -4.75
C ARG A 45 -3.60 -12.15 -4.98
N VAL A 46 -2.42 -12.68 -5.30
CA VAL A 46 -1.24 -11.91 -5.70
C VAL A 46 -0.77 -12.39 -7.06
N VAL A 47 -0.52 -11.45 -7.98
CA VAL A 47 -0.06 -11.74 -9.34
C VAL A 47 1.30 -11.09 -9.57
N GLY A 48 2.27 -11.85 -10.07
CA GLY A 48 3.57 -11.31 -10.47
C GLY A 48 3.47 -10.46 -11.74
N SER A 49 4.15 -9.33 -11.78
CA SER A 49 4.20 -8.43 -12.94
C SER A 49 5.53 -7.68 -13.01
N VAL A 50 5.68 -6.84 -14.03
CA VAL A 50 6.82 -5.95 -14.23
C VAL A 50 6.33 -4.51 -14.25
N CYS A 51 7.04 -3.62 -13.54
CA CYS A 51 6.74 -2.20 -13.51
C CYS A 51 6.81 -1.59 -14.92
N PRO A 52 5.70 -1.02 -15.45
CA PRO A 52 5.66 -0.51 -16.82
C PRO A 52 6.18 0.93 -16.95
N TYR A 53 6.64 1.55 -15.86
CA TYR A 53 6.88 3.00 -15.84
C TYR A 53 8.15 3.42 -16.59
N CYS A 54 9.23 2.65 -16.48
CA CYS A 54 10.49 2.93 -17.15
C CYS A 54 11.19 1.63 -17.57
N ALA A 55 12.29 1.75 -18.29
CA ALA A 55 13.00 0.60 -18.86
C ALA A 55 13.78 -0.27 -17.85
N VAL A 56 13.74 0.03 -16.55
CA VAL A 56 14.48 -0.75 -15.53
C VAL A 56 13.91 -2.16 -15.37
N GLY A 57 12.58 -2.32 -15.51
CA GLY A 57 11.95 -3.63 -15.41
C GLY A 57 11.89 -4.21 -13.99
N CYS A 58 11.68 -3.37 -12.97
CA CYS A 58 11.50 -3.86 -11.59
C CYS A 58 10.32 -4.85 -11.49
N GLY A 59 10.54 -6.02 -10.91
CA GLY A 59 9.45 -6.95 -10.59
C GLY A 59 8.49 -6.40 -9.53
N GLN A 60 7.21 -6.73 -9.69
CA GLN A 60 6.10 -6.27 -8.85
C GLN A 60 5.21 -7.44 -8.42
N GLN A 61 4.69 -7.35 -7.21
CA GLN A 61 3.56 -8.15 -6.73
C GLN A 61 2.30 -7.29 -6.74
N VAL A 62 1.32 -7.71 -7.54
CA VAL A 62 0.04 -7.03 -7.73
C VAL A 62 -1.01 -7.73 -6.87
N TYR A 63 -1.49 -7.03 -5.85
CA TYR A 63 -2.50 -7.52 -4.91
C TYR A 63 -3.88 -7.20 -5.44
N VAL A 64 -4.72 -8.21 -5.57
CA VAL A 64 -6.05 -8.11 -6.20
C VAL A 64 -7.12 -8.53 -5.19
N LYS A 65 -8.27 -7.85 -5.25
CA LYS A 65 -9.49 -8.19 -4.52
C LYS A 65 -10.69 -7.94 -5.40
N ASP A 66 -11.62 -8.90 -5.50
CA ASP A 66 -12.85 -8.75 -6.29
C ASP A 66 -12.56 -8.31 -7.74
N ASP A 67 -11.52 -8.91 -8.33
CA ASP A 67 -10.96 -8.58 -9.66
C ASP A 67 -10.47 -7.13 -9.86
N LYS A 68 -10.25 -6.39 -8.77
CA LYS A 68 -9.69 -5.05 -8.78
C LYS A 68 -8.33 -5.01 -8.12
N VAL A 69 -7.38 -4.32 -8.74
CA VAL A 69 -6.06 -4.09 -8.13
C VAL A 69 -6.23 -3.17 -6.93
N VAL A 70 -5.81 -3.62 -5.74
CA VAL A 70 -5.95 -2.87 -4.48
C VAL A 70 -4.61 -2.36 -3.94
N GLN A 71 -3.52 -3.05 -4.26
CA GLN A 71 -2.18 -2.61 -3.88
C GLN A 71 -1.11 -3.17 -4.83
N ILE A 72 0.03 -2.49 -4.93
CA ILE A 72 1.22 -2.97 -5.63
C ILE A 72 2.43 -2.80 -4.70
N GLU A 73 3.21 -3.86 -4.56
CA GLU A 73 4.49 -3.85 -3.85
C GLU A 73 5.60 -4.39 -4.76
N GLY A 74 6.87 -4.20 -4.39
CA GLY A 74 7.98 -4.77 -5.13
C GLY A 74 8.08 -6.28 -4.90
N ASP A 75 8.46 -7.02 -5.94
CA ASP A 75 8.66 -8.47 -5.82
C ASP A 75 10.04 -8.79 -5.21
N PRO A 76 10.13 -9.43 -4.03
CA PRO A 76 11.40 -9.83 -3.42
C PRO A 76 12.25 -10.73 -4.32
N GLU A 77 11.61 -11.53 -5.18
CA GLU A 77 12.28 -12.47 -6.09
C GLU A 77 12.83 -11.80 -7.36
N SER A 78 12.50 -10.52 -7.58
CA SER A 78 12.99 -9.74 -8.71
C SER A 78 14.51 -9.68 -8.72
N PRO A 79 15.20 -10.17 -9.78
CA PRO A 79 16.65 -10.09 -9.88
C PRO A 79 17.16 -8.64 -10.00
N VAL A 80 16.28 -7.74 -10.47
CA VAL A 80 16.56 -6.33 -10.70
C VAL A 80 16.42 -5.51 -9.42
N SER A 81 15.35 -5.73 -8.68
CA SER A 81 14.92 -4.80 -7.63
C SER A 81 14.81 -5.39 -6.22
N ARG A 82 14.76 -6.72 -6.08
CA ARG A 82 14.73 -7.46 -4.80
C ARG A 82 13.73 -6.86 -3.79
N GLY A 83 12.49 -6.65 -4.23
CA GLY A 83 11.39 -6.15 -3.40
C GLY A 83 11.29 -4.62 -3.32
N ARG A 84 12.22 -3.88 -3.91
CA ARG A 84 12.22 -2.41 -3.84
C ARG A 84 11.55 -1.78 -5.06
N LEU A 85 10.84 -0.68 -4.83
CA LEU A 85 10.31 0.17 -5.89
C LEU A 85 10.71 1.63 -5.63
N CYS A 86 10.96 2.38 -6.71
CA CYS A 86 11.05 3.83 -6.62
C CYS A 86 9.64 4.44 -6.45
N PRO A 87 9.51 5.75 -6.13
CA PRO A 87 8.20 6.39 -5.95
C PRO A 87 7.25 6.23 -7.13
N LYS A 88 7.78 6.17 -8.37
CA LYS A 88 6.99 5.94 -9.59
C LYS A 88 6.44 4.52 -9.65
N GLY A 89 7.24 3.54 -9.25
CA GLY A 89 6.85 2.13 -9.20
C GLY A 89 5.83 1.86 -8.11
N SER A 90 6.01 2.42 -6.91
CA SER A 90 5.04 2.28 -5.81
C SER A 90 3.71 3.00 -6.10
N ALA A 91 3.73 4.07 -6.90
CA ALA A 91 2.53 4.77 -7.34
C ALA A 91 1.84 4.13 -8.57
N SER A 92 2.37 3.05 -9.14
CA SER A 92 1.84 2.44 -10.38
C SER A 92 0.39 1.94 -10.27
N LEU A 93 -0.14 1.76 -9.05
CA LEU A 93 -1.56 1.50 -8.81
C LEU A 93 -2.47 2.57 -9.46
N GLN A 94 -2.03 3.83 -9.48
CA GLN A 94 -2.80 4.93 -10.06
C GLN A 94 -2.89 4.85 -11.59
N LEU A 95 -2.05 4.06 -12.26
CA LEU A 95 -2.19 3.82 -13.70
C LEU A 95 -3.47 3.05 -14.01
N THR A 96 -4.00 2.26 -13.08
CA THR A 96 -5.24 1.51 -13.26
C THR A 96 -6.45 2.16 -12.59
N THR A 97 -6.25 2.89 -11.50
CA THR A 97 -7.31 3.43 -10.62
C THR A 97 -7.44 4.95 -10.63
N GLY A 98 -6.48 5.68 -11.21
CA GLY A 98 -6.45 7.15 -11.19
C GLY A 98 -7.55 7.77 -12.05
N SER A 99 -8.18 8.85 -11.56
CA SER A 99 -9.26 9.57 -12.25
C SER A 99 -8.83 10.23 -13.57
N ALA A 100 -7.53 10.43 -13.78
CA ALA A 100 -6.98 10.96 -15.03
C ALA A 100 -6.94 9.93 -16.17
N ARG A 101 -7.18 8.64 -15.89
CA ARG A 101 -7.15 7.59 -16.91
C ARG A 101 -8.28 7.79 -17.92
N ARG A 102 -7.92 7.88 -19.20
CA ARG A 102 -8.90 7.92 -20.30
C ARG A 102 -9.31 6.50 -20.68
N HIS A 103 -10.61 6.31 -20.82
CA HIS A 103 -11.23 5.02 -21.18
C HIS A 103 -11.78 5.02 -22.61
N GLU A 104 -11.76 6.17 -23.27
CA GLU A 104 -12.24 6.39 -24.63
C GLU A 104 -11.08 6.84 -25.50
N VAL A 105 -11.11 6.44 -26.76
CA VAL A 105 -10.15 6.91 -27.76
C VAL A 105 -10.52 8.33 -28.13
N LEU A 106 -9.54 9.23 -28.20
CA LEU A 106 -9.77 10.57 -28.69
C LEU A 106 -9.42 10.66 -30.17
N TYR A 107 -10.31 11.28 -30.94
CA TYR A 107 -10.11 11.57 -32.35
C TYR A 107 -9.96 13.08 -32.58
N ARG A 108 -9.05 13.45 -33.48
CA ARG A 108 -8.92 14.81 -33.96
C ARG A 108 -9.21 14.82 -35.46
N ARG A 109 -10.31 15.47 -35.84
CA ARG A 109 -10.74 15.60 -37.25
C ARG A 109 -9.67 16.32 -38.10
N PRO A 110 -9.61 16.06 -39.42
CA PRO A 110 -8.80 16.85 -40.35
C PRO A 110 -9.06 18.35 -40.16
N TYR A 111 -7.98 19.11 -40.04
CA TYR A 111 -7.99 20.57 -39.81
C TYR A 111 -8.62 21.05 -38.48
N GLY A 112 -9.11 20.15 -37.61
CA GLY A 112 -9.64 20.52 -36.29
C GLY A 112 -8.51 20.88 -35.31
N THR A 113 -8.80 21.67 -34.28
CA THR A 113 -7.85 22.02 -33.19
C THR A 113 -8.06 21.21 -31.92
N ASP A 114 -9.27 20.68 -31.73
CA ASP A 114 -9.69 20.01 -30.51
C ASP A 114 -9.77 18.50 -30.65
N TRP A 115 -9.65 17.80 -29.51
CA TRP A 115 -9.85 16.36 -29.41
C TRP A 115 -11.30 16.05 -29.03
N GLU A 116 -11.89 15.08 -29.70
CA GLU A 116 -13.27 14.63 -29.50
C GLU A 116 -13.27 13.17 -29.02
N PRO A 117 -14.17 12.78 -28.09
CA PRO A 117 -14.41 11.38 -27.76
C PRO A 117 -14.91 10.55 -28.95
#